data_AF-A0A7X7E3R1-F1
#
_entry.id   AF-A0A7X7E3R1-F1
#
_cell.length_a   1.000
_cell.length_b   1.000
_cell.length_c   1.000
_cell.angle_alpha   90.00
_cell.angle_beta   90.00
_cell.angle_gamma   90.00
#
_symmetry.space_group_name_H-M   'P 1'
#
loop_
_entity.id
_entity.type
_entity.pdbx_description
1 polymer ?
#
loop_
_entity_poly.entity_id
_entity_poly.type
_entity_poly.pdbx_seq_one_letter_code
_entity_poly.pdbx_strand_id
1 'polypeptide(L)'
;MRRSVFMMVILVVVALPISAEFHIRYNQAGFRPDRPKSLVLISTSDLAGTSWSIEHQSSVVKKGTVSASVTGKGDHTSHSYNHVVDFSDLTTPGHYTFKTGGQEVSLRIATDPYSVLITDALRHLKTVRSGSPEALNHQLSHAGDSAAIVYIPSGNITNGAWVKD
;
A
#
# COMPACT_ATOMS: atom_id res chain seq x y z
N MET A 1 3.80 -38.51 -62.48
CA MET A 1 4.18 -37.16 -61.99
C MET A 1 2.94 -36.46 -61.45
N ARG A 2 2.74 -36.41 -60.12
CA ARG A 2 1.84 -35.44 -59.47
C ARG A 2 2.40 -35.19 -58.08
N ARG A 3 2.82 -33.95 -57.86
CA ARG A 3 3.58 -33.48 -56.70
C ARG A 3 2.62 -33.31 -55.52
N SER A 4 2.75 -34.16 -54.51
CA SER A 4 2.11 -33.94 -53.20
C SER A 4 2.96 -32.93 -52.43
N VAL A 5 2.49 -31.68 -52.34
CA VAL A 5 3.08 -30.65 -51.48
C VAL A 5 2.49 -30.85 -50.09
N PHE A 6 3.27 -31.46 -49.21
CA PHE A 6 2.93 -31.64 -47.81
C PHE A 6 3.23 -30.33 -47.06
N MET A 7 2.20 -29.50 -46.86
CA MET A 7 2.33 -28.24 -46.13
C MET A 7 2.29 -28.54 -44.62
N MET A 8 3.46 -28.67 -44.02
CA MET A 8 3.65 -28.87 -42.58
C MET A 8 3.46 -27.52 -41.87
N VAL A 9 2.29 -27.33 -41.25
CA VAL A 9 1.98 -26.17 -40.40
C VAL A 9 2.71 -26.36 -39.06
N ILE A 10 3.75 -25.57 -38.81
CA ILE A 10 4.38 -25.46 -37.49
C ILE A 10 3.52 -24.52 -36.64
N LEU A 11 2.79 -25.10 -35.69
CA LEU A 11 2.09 -24.35 -34.64
C LEU A 11 3.09 -24.05 -33.52
N VAL A 12 3.72 -22.86 -33.56
CA VAL A 12 4.49 -22.36 -32.42
C VAL A 12 3.51 -21.88 -31.36
N VAL A 13 3.23 -22.71 -30.35
CA VAL A 13 2.50 -22.30 -29.16
C VAL A 13 3.48 -21.49 -28.31
N VAL A 14 3.37 -20.16 -28.37
CA VAL A 14 4.04 -19.27 -27.42
C VAL A 14 3.33 -19.45 -26.07
N ALA A 15 3.94 -20.23 -25.18
CA ALA A 15 3.51 -20.27 -23.79
C ALA A 15 3.88 -18.93 -23.14
N LEU A 16 2.96 -17.97 -23.19
CA LEU A 16 3.08 -16.77 -22.38
C LEU A 16 3.09 -17.23 -20.91
N PRO A 17 4.07 -16.81 -20.09
CA PRO A 17 4.00 -17.08 -18.67
C PRO A 17 2.75 -16.39 -18.15
N ILE A 18 1.75 -17.19 -17.77
CA ILE A 18 0.61 -16.72 -16.99
C ILE A 18 1.19 -16.41 -15.62
N SER A 19 1.70 -15.19 -15.44
CA SER A 19 2.00 -14.69 -14.11
C SER A 19 0.68 -14.65 -13.38
N ALA A 20 0.59 -15.34 -12.24
CA ALA A 20 -0.47 -15.11 -11.27
C ALA A 20 -0.62 -13.60 -11.07
N GLU A 21 -1.84 -13.08 -11.12
CA GLU A 21 -2.09 -11.72 -10.71
C GLU A 21 -1.98 -11.67 -9.18
N PHE A 22 -1.00 -10.94 -8.68
CA PHE A 22 -0.80 -10.72 -7.25
C PHE A 22 -0.34 -9.30 -6.95
N HIS A 23 -0.53 -8.89 -5.70
CA HIS A 23 -0.12 -7.60 -5.18
C HIS A 23 0.74 -7.76 -3.93
N ILE A 24 1.81 -6.97 -3.87
CA ILE A 24 2.71 -6.91 -2.71
C ILE A 24 2.25 -5.77 -1.80
N ARG A 25 1.81 -6.09 -0.58
CA ARG A 25 1.43 -5.13 0.46
C ARG A 25 2.49 -5.08 1.55
N TYR A 26 2.97 -3.89 1.86
CA TYR A 26 4.05 -3.68 2.82
C TYR A 26 3.95 -2.26 3.39
N ASN A 27 4.70 -2.01 4.47
CA ASN A 27 4.81 -0.68 5.02
C ASN A 27 5.75 0.19 4.18
N GLN A 28 5.16 1.13 3.43
CA GLN A 28 5.89 2.02 2.52
C GLN A 28 6.75 3.08 3.23
N ALA A 29 6.49 3.38 4.51
CA ALA A 29 7.36 4.26 5.30
C ALA A 29 8.70 3.59 5.64
N GLY A 30 8.68 2.26 5.77
CA GLY A 30 9.82 1.43 6.13
C GLY A 30 9.65 0.72 7.47
N PHE A 31 10.70 0.02 7.88
CA PHE A 31 10.73 -0.88 9.03
C PHE A 31 11.86 -0.49 9.99
N ARG A 32 11.64 -0.72 11.29
CA ARG A 32 12.71 -0.55 12.29
C ARG A 32 13.57 -1.80 12.39
N PRO A 33 14.91 -1.69 12.54
CA PRO A 33 15.82 -2.81 12.77
C PRO A 33 15.36 -3.79 13.85
N ASP A 34 14.88 -3.27 14.98
CA ASP A 34 14.57 -3.98 16.22
C ASP A 34 13.13 -4.51 16.32
N ARG A 35 12.35 -4.44 15.22
CA ARG A 35 10.94 -4.83 15.21
C ARG A 35 10.65 -5.94 14.20
N PRO A 36 9.55 -6.70 14.38
CA PRO A 36 9.05 -7.63 13.37
C PRO A 36 8.80 -6.92 12.04
N LYS A 37 9.08 -7.62 10.94
CA LYS A 37 8.98 -7.09 9.58
C LYS A 37 8.37 -8.15 8.68
N SER A 38 7.29 -7.78 8.02
CA SER A 38 6.66 -8.65 7.05
C SER A 38 6.03 -7.87 5.91
N LEU A 39 5.78 -8.59 4.83
CA LEU A 39 4.94 -8.16 3.73
C LEU A 39 3.92 -9.25 3.42
N VAL A 40 2.85 -8.86 2.74
CA VAL A 40 1.76 -9.75 2.36
C VAL A 40 1.68 -9.81 0.84
N LEU A 41 1.68 -11.02 0.29
CA LEU A 41 1.36 -11.28 -1.12
C LEU A 41 -0.11 -11.66 -1.20
N ILE A 42 -0.91 -10.84 -1.86
CA ILE A 42 -2.34 -11.07 -2.03
C ILE A 42 -2.58 -11.50 -3.47
N SER A 43 -3.18 -12.66 -3.70
CA SER A 43 -3.23 -13.28 -5.03
C SER A 43 -4.51 -14.08 -5.28
N THR A 44 -4.90 -14.16 -6.56
CA THR A 44 -6.05 -14.99 -7.00
C THR A 44 -5.71 -16.48 -7.09
N SER A 45 -4.42 -16.82 -7.18
CA SER A 45 -3.88 -18.18 -7.20
C SER A 45 -2.86 -18.41 -6.09
N ASP A 46 -2.68 -19.66 -5.68
CA ASP A 46 -1.75 -20.03 -4.62
C ASP A 46 -0.31 -19.77 -5.07
N LEU A 47 0.43 -18.98 -4.30
CA LEU A 47 1.84 -18.68 -4.56
C LEU A 47 2.80 -19.55 -3.75
N ALA A 48 2.31 -20.48 -2.92
CA ALA A 48 3.15 -21.34 -2.10
C ALA A 48 4.25 -22.02 -2.93
N GLY A 49 5.49 -21.99 -2.43
CA GLY A 49 6.66 -22.52 -3.12
C GLY A 49 7.31 -21.56 -4.12
N THR A 50 6.67 -20.45 -4.49
CA THR A 50 7.29 -19.42 -5.35
C THR A 50 8.53 -18.84 -4.67
N SER A 51 9.62 -18.68 -5.41
CA SER A 51 10.87 -18.13 -4.87
C SER A 51 10.81 -16.61 -4.72
N TRP A 52 11.40 -16.10 -3.65
CA TRP A 52 11.60 -14.66 -3.42
C TRP A 52 13.03 -14.34 -2.97
N SER A 53 13.45 -13.10 -3.19
CA SER A 53 14.73 -12.56 -2.73
C SER A 53 14.59 -11.14 -2.21
N ILE A 54 15.54 -10.75 -1.34
CA ILE A 54 15.78 -9.37 -0.93
C ILE A 54 17.22 -9.04 -1.32
N GLU A 55 17.41 -7.95 -2.05
CA GLU A 55 18.69 -7.48 -2.54
C GLU A 55 19.08 -6.16 -1.87
N HIS A 56 20.38 -5.97 -1.67
CA HIS A 56 21.02 -4.72 -1.29
C HIS A 56 22.19 -4.47 -2.24
N GLN A 57 22.21 -3.33 -2.94
CA GLN A 57 23.28 -2.98 -3.89
C GLN A 57 23.54 -4.13 -4.90
N SER A 58 22.48 -4.67 -5.50
CA SER A 58 22.51 -5.79 -6.45
C SER A 58 23.01 -7.13 -5.90
N SER A 59 23.25 -7.23 -4.59
CA SER A 59 23.61 -8.49 -3.91
C SER A 59 22.42 -9.05 -3.16
N VAL A 60 22.11 -10.34 -3.35
CA VAL A 60 21.05 -11.02 -2.60
C VAL A 60 21.49 -11.19 -1.14
N VAL A 61 20.76 -10.56 -0.22
CA VAL A 61 21.02 -10.63 1.23
C VAL A 61 20.09 -11.59 1.96
N LYS A 62 18.90 -11.85 1.40
CA LYS A 62 17.96 -12.86 1.90
C LYS A 62 17.22 -13.49 0.74
N LYS A 63 16.83 -14.75 0.89
CA LYS A 63 16.02 -15.49 -0.09
C LYS A 63 15.18 -16.54 0.62
N GLY A 64 14.13 -16.99 -0.03
CA GLY A 64 13.31 -18.09 0.46
C GLY A 64 12.21 -18.46 -0.53
N THR A 65 11.24 -19.21 -0.04
CA THR A 65 10.03 -19.54 -0.77
C THR A 65 8.81 -19.01 -0.03
N VAL A 66 7.76 -18.70 -0.78
CA VAL A 66 6.48 -18.25 -0.23
C VAL A 66 5.85 -19.42 0.54
N SER A 67 5.45 -19.16 1.78
CA SER A 67 4.79 -20.16 2.63
C SER A 67 3.32 -20.35 2.22
N ALA A 68 2.64 -21.34 2.80
CA ALA A 68 1.21 -21.53 2.60
C ALA A 68 0.41 -20.26 2.89
N SER A 69 -0.73 -20.11 2.21
CA SER A 69 -1.64 -19.00 2.45
C SER A 69 -2.13 -19.01 3.90
N VAL A 70 -2.10 -17.86 4.57
CA VAL A 70 -2.54 -17.71 5.97
C VAL A 70 -4.04 -17.48 6.10
N THR A 71 -4.68 -17.01 5.02
CA THR A 71 -6.13 -16.80 4.98
C THR A 71 -6.65 -16.79 3.55
N GLY A 72 -7.90 -17.24 3.39
CA GLY A 72 -8.63 -17.15 2.13
C GLY A 72 -9.37 -15.83 1.96
N LYS A 73 -10.26 -15.79 0.96
CA LYS A 73 -11.19 -14.68 0.74
C LYS A 73 -12.22 -14.59 1.88
N GLY A 74 -12.52 -13.39 2.33
CA GLY A 74 -13.48 -13.09 3.39
C GLY A 74 -13.87 -11.62 3.43
N ASP A 75 -14.55 -11.19 4.48
CA ASP A 75 -15.08 -9.81 4.62
C ASP A 75 -13.98 -8.73 4.61
N HIS A 76 -12.75 -9.11 4.96
CA HIS A 76 -11.61 -8.21 5.05
C HIS A 76 -10.45 -8.59 4.11
N THR A 77 -10.62 -9.64 3.30
CA THR A 77 -9.59 -10.16 2.39
C THR A 77 -10.21 -10.40 1.01
N SER A 78 -9.82 -9.58 0.04
CA SER A 78 -10.46 -9.56 -1.28
C SER A 78 -10.10 -10.75 -2.18
N HIS A 79 -8.98 -11.44 -1.90
CA HIS A 79 -8.44 -12.49 -2.75
C HIS A 79 -8.40 -13.86 -2.06
N SER A 80 -8.38 -14.91 -2.88
CA SER A 80 -8.40 -16.31 -2.45
C SER A 80 -7.17 -16.75 -1.67
N TYR A 81 -6.03 -16.10 -1.87
CA TYR A 81 -4.77 -16.43 -1.19
C TYR A 81 -4.06 -15.18 -0.67
N ASN A 82 -3.51 -15.31 0.54
CA ASN A 82 -2.81 -14.26 1.24
C ASN A 82 -1.59 -14.89 1.92
N HIS A 83 -0.39 -14.58 1.45
CA HIS A 83 0.85 -15.17 1.95
C HIS A 83 1.65 -14.14 2.72
N VAL A 84 2.28 -14.55 3.81
CA VAL A 84 3.17 -13.67 4.59
C VAL A 84 4.62 -14.04 4.30
N VAL A 85 5.44 -13.04 4.02
CA VAL A 85 6.90 -13.18 4.00
C VAL A 85 7.46 -12.41 5.19
N ASP A 86 8.05 -13.15 6.13
CA ASP A 86 8.76 -12.59 7.27
C ASP A 86 10.24 -12.38 6.92
N PHE A 87 10.74 -11.19 7.18
CA PHE A 87 12.16 -10.83 7.02
C PHE A 87 12.70 -10.09 8.24
N SER A 88 12.18 -10.42 9.42
CA SER A 88 12.50 -9.77 10.69
C SER A 88 13.99 -9.82 11.03
N ASP A 89 14.70 -10.89 10.64
CA ASP A 89 16.14 -11.04 10.85
C ASP A 89 16.99 -10.03 10.06
N LEU A 90 16.43 -9.37 9.03
CA LEU A 90 17.11 -8.32 8.30
C LEU A 90 17.06 -7.05 9.17
N THR A 91 18.18 -6.74 9.83
CA THR A 91 18.26 -5.67 10.85
C THR A 91 19.11 -4.49 10.39
N THR A 92 20.04 -4.70 9.45
CA THR A 92 20.90 -3.64 8.95
C THR A 92 20.08 -2.51 8.32
N PRO A 93 20.27 -1.24 8.73
CA PRO A 93 19.64 -0.11 8.07
C PRO A 93 20.09 0.02 6.61
N GLY A 94 19.16 0.34 5.71
CA GLY A 94 19.44 0.44 4.29
C GLY A 94 18.20 0.46 3.40
N HIS A 95 18.44 0.60 2.10
CA HIS A 95 17.44 0.47 1.04
C HIS A 95 17.60 -0.88 0.35
N TYR A 96 16.52 -1.63 0.28
CA TYR A 96 16.50 -2.99 -0.23
C TYR A 96 15.47 -3.13 -1.33
N THR A 97 15.65 -4.13 -2.18
CA THR A 97 14.66 -4.51 -3.20
C THR A 97 14.16 -5.91 -2.91
N PHE A 98 12.86 -6.07 -2.64
CA PHE A 98 12.22 -7.37 -2.58
C PHE A 98 11.74 -7.77 -3.97
N LYS A 99 11.98 -9.02 -4.38
CA LYS A 99 11.60 -9.58 -5.67
C LYS A 99 10.90 -10.91 -5.50
N THR A 100 9.82 -11.12 -6.24
CA THR A 100 9.12 -12.41 -6.35
C THR A 100 8.25 -12.42 -7.60
N GLY A 101 8.10 -13.56 -8.28
CA GLY A 101 7.15 -13.71 -9.39
C GLY A 101 7.23 -12.64 -10.48
N GLY A 102 8.42 -12.10 -10.76
CA GLY A 102 8.62 -11.01 -11.75
C GLY A 102 8.23 -9.60 -11.29
N GLN A 103 7.74 -9.42 -10.06
CA GLN A 103 7.48 -8.12 -9.45
C GLN A 103 8.59 -7.74 -8.48
N GLU A 104 8.77 -6.43 -8.29
CA GLU A 104 9.71 -5.88 -7.31
C GLU A 104 9.14 -4.68 -6.54
N VAL A 105 9.56 -4.54 -5.28
CA VAL A 105 9.24 -3.37 -4.44
C VAL A 105 10.44 -2.91 -3.64
N SER A 106 10.50 -1.61 -3.36
CA SER A 106 11.53 -1.02 -2.49
C SER A 106 11.14 -1.17 -1.03
N LEU A 107 12.05 -1.69 -0.21
CA LEU A 107 11.93 -1.75 1.24
C LEU A 107 12.97 -0.81 1.86
N ARG A 108 12.62 -0.17 2.98
CA ARG A 108 13.53 0.69 3.74
C ARG A 108 13.61 0.19 5.17
N ILE A 109 14.82 -0.05 5.66
CA ILE A 109 15.09 -0.31 7.07
C ILE A 109 15.80 0.91 7.65
N ALA A 110 15.22 1.52 8.67
CA ALA A 110 15.72 2.75 9.27
C ALA A 110 15.39 2.79 10.77
N THR A 111 16.16 3.52 11.58
CA THR A 111 15.85 3.70 13.01
C THR A 111 14.49 4.37 13.22
N ASP A 112 14.16 5.34 12.36
CA ASP A 112 12.97 6.20 12.49
C ASP A 112 12.22 6.36 11.15
N PRO A 113 11.62 5.27 10.62
CA PRO A 113 11.00 5.28 9.28
C PRO A 113 9.80 6.22 9.18
N TYR A 114 9.15 6.56 10.31
CA TYR A 114 7.97 7.41 10.37
C TYR A 114 8.27 8.88 10.70
N SER A 115 9.53 9.26 10.89
CA SER A 115 9.92 10.61 11.34
C SER A 115 9.31 11.74 10.49
N VAL A 116 9.31 11.57 9.17
CA VAL A 116 8.69 12.53 8.22
C VAL A 116 7.17 12.57 8.40
N LEU A 117 6.50 11.42 8.48
CA LEU A 117 5.04 11.35 8.62
C LEU A 117 4.55 12.01 9.92
N ILE A 118 5.29 11.84 11.03
CA ILE A 118 4.97 12.52 12.29
C ILE A 118 5.09 14.04 12.13
N THR A 119 6.18 14.49 11.49
CA THR A 119 6.42 15.92 11.27
C THR A 119 5.35 16.53 10.36
N ASP A 120 4.96 15.83 9.29
CA ASP A 120 3.95 16.27 8.35
C ASP A 120 2.56 16.32 9.00
N ALA A 121 2.20 15.33 9.82
CA ALA A 121 0.95 15.33 10.57
C ALA A 121 0.87 16.53 11.53
N LEU A 122 1.95 16.81 12.29
CA LEU A 122 1.99 17.98 13.18
C LEU A 122 1.98 19.30 12.43
N ARG A 123 2.65 19.37 11.27
CA ARG A 123 2.59 20.53 10.38
C ARG A 123 1.17 20.74 9.86
N HIS A 124 0.47 19.67 9.46
CA HIS A 124 -0.90 19.75 8.99
C HIS A 124 -1.82 20.37 10.04
N LEU A 125 -1.70 19.97 11.31
CA LEU A 125 -2.46 20.57 12.41
C LEU A 125 -2.25 22.09 12.53
N LYS A 126 -1.05 22.60 12.21
CA LYS A 126 -0.81 24.05 12.16
C LYS A 126 -1.41 24.71 10.92
N THR A 127 -1.45 24.02 9.79
CA THR A 127 -2.03 24.56 8.54
C THR A 127 -3.55 24.66 8.56
N VAL A 128 -4.23 23.90 9.44
CA VAL A 128 -5.70 23.89 9.54
C VAL A 128 -6.22 24.70 10.74
N ARG A 129 -5.37 25.51 11.37
CA ARG A 129 -5.79 26.36 12.49
C ARG A 129 -6.71 27.48 11.99
N SER A 130 -7.75 27.75 12.77
CA SER A 130 -8.66 28.89 12.58
C SER A 130 -8.54 29.82 13.80
N GLY A 131 -8.81 31.12 13.64
CA GLY A 131 -8.78 32.09 14.74
C GLY A 131 -7.39 32.38 15.30
N SER A 132 -6.32 31.91 14.67
CA SER A 132 -4.94 32.08 15.17
C SER A 132 -4.03 32.68 14.10
N PRO A 133 -3.19 33.68 14.44
CA PRO A 133 -2.17 34.19 13.53
C PRO A 133 -1.00 33.21 13.34
N GLU A 134 -0.93 32.13 14.12
CA GLU A 134 0.11 31.09 14.00
C GLU A 134 -0.23 30.02 12.95
N ALA A 135 -1.36 30.15 12.26
CA ALA A 135 -1.72 29.22 11.20
C ALA A 135 -0.67 29.27 10.07
N LEU A 136 -0.31 28.11 9.54
CA LEU A 136 0.66 28.03 8.45
C LEU A 136 -0.04 28.13 7.10
N ASN A 137 0.61 28.80 6.14
CA ASN A 137 0.20 28.90 4.74
C ASN A 137 -1.11 29.67 4.47
N HIS A 138 -1.69 30.35 5.46
CA HIS A 138 -2.77 31.31 5.26
C HIS A 138 -2.74 32.41 6.33
N GLN A 139 -3.41 33.53 6.06
CA GLN A 139 -3.56 34.63 7.03
C GLN A 139 -4.58 34.27 8.12
N LEU A 140 -4.59 35.04 9.21
CA LEU A 140 -5.59 34.93 10.28
C LEU A 140 -7.01 34.92 9.69
N SER A 141 -7.75 33.84 9.94
CA SER A 141 -9.15 33.67 9.58
C SER A 141 -10.01 33.59 10.86
N HIS A 142 -11.32 33.86 10.76
CA HIS A 142 -12.29 33.65 11.85
C HIS A 142 -11.94 34.35 13.19
N ALA A 143 -11.25 35.50 13.14
CA ALA A 143 -10.84 36.22 14.35
C ALA A 143 -12.01 36.80 15.17
N GLY A 144 -13.18 36.94 14.55
CA GLY A 144 -14.40 37.47 15.18
C GLY A 144 -15.41 36.42 15.60
N ASP A 145 -15.09 35.12 15.46
CA ASP A 145 -16.03 34.05 15.79
C ASP A 145 -16.20 33.98 17.31
N SER A 146 -17.34 34.48 17.82
CA SER A 146 -17.64 34.52 19.26
C SER A 146 -18.80 33.60 19.66
N ALA A 147 -19.64 33.19 18.71
CA ALA A 147 -20.75 32.28 18.90
C ALA A 147 -21.06 31.54 17.59
N ALA A 148 -21.47 30.28 17.70
CA ALA A 148 -22.08 29.58 16.57
C ALA A 148 -23.49 30.14 16.36
N ILE A 149 -23.82 30.59 15.15
CA ILE A 149 -25.18 30.96 14.81
C ILE A 149 -25.97 29.66 14.63
N VAL A 150 -26.82 29.34 15.60
CA VAL A 150 -27.74 28.20 15.52
C VAL A 150 -29.02 28.68 14.86
N TYR A 151 -29.50 27.93 13.88
CA TYR A 151 -30.81 28.11 13.29
C TYR A 151 -31.70 26.93 13.67
N ILE A 152 -32.90 27.22 14.16
CA ILE A 152 -33.93 26.23 14.46
C ILE A 152 -35.05 26.32 13.43
N PRO A 153 -35.70 25.19 13.06
CA PRO A 153 -36.85 25.23 12.17
C PRO A 153 -37.96 26.08 12.78
N SER A 154 -38.50 27.01 12.01
CA SER A 154 -39.69 27.78 12.37
C SER A 154 -40.84 27.37 11.44
N GLY A 155 -41.67 26.44 11.91
CA GLY A 155 -42.78 25.91 11.12
C GLY A 155 -42.37 24.70 10.28
N ASN A 156 -42.94 24.54 9.08
CA ASN A 156 -42.71 23.36 8.26
C ASN A 156 -41.30 23.34 7.64
N ILE A 157 -40.49 22.37 8.05
CA ILE A 157 -39.10 22.18 7.60
C ILE A 157 -38.96 22.01 6.08
N THR A 158 -40.00 21.50 5.39
CA THR A 158 -39.97 21.33 3.92
C THR A 158 -39.97 22.67 3.18
N ASN A 159 -40.38 23.75 3.84
CA ASN A 159 -40.46 25.08 3.25
C ASN A 159 -39.21 25.93 3.53
N GLY A 160 -38.19 25.36 4.20
CA GLY A 160 -36.93 26.05 4.49
C GLY A 160 -37.08 27.22 5.45
N ALA A 161 -38.12 27.24 6.29
CA ALA A 161 -38.32 28.29 7.27
C ALA A 161 -37.43 28.01 8.50
N TRP A 162 -36.33 28.75 8.61
CA TRP A 162 -35.38 28.69 9.70
C TRP A 162 -35.29 30.05 10.39
N VAL A 163 -35.24 30.06 11.73
CA VAL A 163 -35.00 31.28 12.53
C VAL A 163 -33.77 31.08 13.38
N LYS A 164 -33.06 32.16 13.70
CA LYS A 164 -31.95 32.11 14.63
C LYS A 164 -32.49 31.79 16.03
N ASP A 165 -31.86 30.83 16.71
CA ASP A 165 -32.12 30.48 18.12
C ASP A 165 -31.81 31.67 19.06
#